data_AF-A0A8J4QEZ9-F1
#
_entry.id   AF-A0A8J4QEZ9-F1
#
_cell.length_a   1.000
_cell.length_b   1.000
_cell.length_c   1.000
_cell.angle_alpha   90.00
_cell.angle_beta   90.00
_cell.angle_gamma   90.00
#
_symmetry.space_group_name_H-M   'P 1'
#
loop_
_entity.id
_entity.type
_entity.pdbx_description
1 polymer ?
#
loop_
_entity_poly.entity_id
_entity_poly.type
_entity_poly.pdbx_seq_one_letter_code
_entity_poly.pdbx_strand_id
1 'polypeptide(L)'
;MTIYTAQRRVQLLELSEDFMSNEPTFQTLHIAAVAFNSLVYGEIVVPDWDMFYSEHYTADFHGSARALGGCAVYVSDQKPCIA
;
A
#
# COMPACT_ATOMS: atom_id res chain seq x y z
N MET A 1 -29.93 -3.38 -23.54
CA MET A 1 -29.14 -2.96 -22.37
C MET A 1 -28.32 -4.16 -21.91
N THR A 2 -27.23 -4.44 -22.62
CA THR A 2 -26.30 -5.49 -22.21
C THR A 2 -25.50 -4.91 -21.06
N ILE A 3 -25.80 -5.34 -19.84
CA ILE A 3 -24.94 -5.08 -18.70
C ILE A 3 -23.65 -5.82 -19.02
N TYR A 4 -22.60 -5.09 -19.38
CA TYR A 4 -21.25 -5.64 -19.47
C TYR A 4 -20.89 -6.13 -18.06
N THR A 5 -21.12 -7.41 -17.78
CA THR A 5 -20.40 -8.12 -16.74
C THR A 5 -18.95 -8.26 -17.21
N ALA A 6 -18.23 -7.15 -17.22
CA ALA A 6 -16.78 -7.19 -17.30
C ALA A 6 -16.31 -7.66 -15.93
N GLN A 7 -15.79 -8.89 -15.87
CA GLN A 7 -14.89 -9.26 -14.78
C GLN A 7 -13.74 -8.24 -14.84
N ARG A 8 -13.81 -7.18 -14.03
CA ARG A 8 -12.71 -6.21 -13.89
C ARG A 8 -11.55 -7.04 -13.37
N ARG A 9 -10.58 -7.38 -14.23
CA ARG A 9 -9.32 -7.96 -13.76
C ARG A 9 -8.71 -6.89 -12.88
N VAL A 10 -8.83 -7.06 -11.57
CA VAL A 10 -8.25 -6.16 -10.59
C VAL A 10 -6.74 -6.37 -10.69
N GLN A 11 -6.07 -5.47 -11.40
CA GLN A 11 -4.62 -5.46 -11.46
C GLN A 11 -4.16 -4.71 -10.22
N LEU A 12 -3.58 -5.45 -9.28
CA LEU A 12 -2.80 -4.90 -8.19
C LEU A 12 -1.46 -4.48 -8.79
N LEU A 13 -1.11 -3.22 -8.61
CA LEU A 13 0.13 -2.67 -9.12
C LEU A 13 0.77 -1.82 -8.05
N GLU A 14 2.03 -2.10 -7.76
CA GLU A 14 2.86 -1.22 -6.95
C GLU A 14 3.23 0.02 -7.76
N LEU A 15 2.99 1.19 -7.17
CA LEU A 15 3.14 2.47 -7.86
C LEU A 15 4.29 3.32 -7.29
N SER A 16 5.14 2.77 -6.44
CA SER A 16 6.29 3.49 -5.86
C SER A 16 7.46 2.54 -5.73
N GLU A 17 8.57 3.05 -5.17
CA GLU A 17 9.65 2.20 -4.69
C GLU A 17 9.22 1.42 -3.44
N ASP A 18 9.93 0.33 -3.13
CA ASP A 18 9.73 -0.47 -1.92
C ASP A 18 9.79 0.39 -0.65
N PHE A 19 8.98 0.02 0.33
CA PHE A 19 9.00 0.51 1.69
C PHE A 19 10.30 0.11 2.40
N MET A 20 11.17 1.09 2.58
CA MET A 20 12.44 0.92 3.28
C MET A 20 12.26 1.13 4.79
N SER A 21 12.04 0.05 5.54
CA SER A 21 11.88 0.08 7.00
C SER A 21 13.07 0.74 7.72
N ASN A 22 14.30 0.44 7.27
CA ASN A 22 15.52 0.89 7.91
C ASN A 22 15.86 2.37 7.67
N GLU A 23 15.14 3.07 6.78
CA GLU A 23 15.41 4.48 6.43
C GLU A 23 14.21 5.39 6.78
N PRO A 24 14.23 6.07 7.94
CA PRO A 24 13.11 6.89 8.42
C PRO A 24 12.75 8.04 7.50
N THR A 25 13.73 8.60 6.79
CA THR A 25 13.49 9.75 5.93
C THR A 25 12.67 9.39 4.69
N PHE A 26 12.64 8.10 4.31
CA PHE A 26 11.96 7.62 3.11
C PHE A 26 10.45 7.42 3.31
N GLN A 27 10.00 7.34 4.56
CA GLN A 27 8.63 6.97 4.93
C GLN A 27 7.58 7.95 4.39
N THR A 28 7.84 9.25 4.57
CA THR A 28 6.96 10.30 4.05
C THR A 28 7.02 10.39 2.53
N LEU A 29 8.21 10.18 1.94
CA LEU A 29 8.40 10.22 0.49
C LEU A 29 7.63 9.08 -0.20
N HIS A 30 7.70 7.86 0.35
CA HIS A 30 6.94 6.70 -0.07
C HIS A 30 5.44 6.99 -0.11
N ILE A 31 4.88 7.45 1.01
CA ILE A 31 3.45 7.78 1.11
C ILE A 31 3.06 8.89 0.12
N ALA A 32 3.88 9.93 -0.03
CA ALA A 32 3.61 11.00 -0.97
C ALA A 32 3.62 10.51 -2.43
N ALA A 33 4.60 9.68 -2.79
CA ALA A 33 4.74 9.11 -4.13
C ALA A 33 3.55 8.20 -4.46
N VAL A 34 3.22 7.26 -3.58
CA VAL A 34 2.12 6.32 -3.83
C VAL A 34 0.77 7.02 -3.83
N ALA A 35 0.55 8.04 -2.99
CA ALA A 35 -0.69 8.83 -3.00
C ALA A 35 -0.82 9.62 -4.30
N PHE A 36 0.24 10.28 -4.77
CA PHE A 36 0.24 11.00 -6.04
C PHE A 36 -0.05 10.07 -7.22
N ASN A 37 0.61 8.92 -7.27
CA ASN A 37 0.42 7.96 -8.36
C ASN A 37 -0.98 7.31 -8.29
N SER A 38 -1.53 7.12 -7.10
CA SER A 38 -2.91 6.65 -6.91
C SER A 38 -3.94 7.63 -7.49
N LEU A 39 -3.70 8.94 -7.42
CA LEU A 39 -4.58 9.93 -8.06
C LEU A 39 -4.54 9.85 -9.59
N VAL A 40 -3.39 9.49 -10.17
CA VAL A 40 -3.23 9.42 -11.64
C VAL A 40 -3.75 8.10 -12.20
N TYR A 41 -3.48 6.98 -11.52
CA TYR A 41 -3.73 5.64 -12.05
C TYR A 41 -4.87 4.87 -11.37
N GLY A 42 -5.42 5.37 -10.25
CA GLY A 42 -6.39 4.65 -9.40
C GLY A 42 -7.73 4.31 -10.07
N GLU A 43 -8.05 4.94 -11.21
CA GLU A 43 -9.24 4.60 -12.00
C GLU A 43 -9.04 3.35 -12.87
N ILE A 44 -7.78 2.99 -13.14
CA ILE A 44 -7.37 1.93 -14.06
C ILE A 44 -6.87 0.70 -13.31
N VAL A 45 -6.09 0.92 -12.26
CA VAL A 45 -5.49 -0.13 -11.42
C VAL A 45 -5.86 0.06 -9.96
N VAL A 46 -5.76 -1.00 -9.16
CA VAL A 46 -5.82 -0.86 -7.70
C VAL A 46 -4.38 -0.69 -7.20
N PRO A 47 -4.03 0.50 -6.70
CA PRO A 47 -2.68 0.78 -6.25
C PRO A 47 -2.37 -0.03 -4.98
N ASP A 48 -1.27 -0.77 -5.02
CA ASP A 48 -0.69 -1.39 -3.84
C ASP A 48 0.26 -0.41 -3.15
N TRP A 49 0.10 -0.23 -1.85
CA TRP A 49 0.90 0.72 -1.04
C TRP A 49 2.06 0.02 -0.32
N ASP A 50 2.36 -1.22 -0.73
CA ASP A 50 3.38 -2.15 -0.23
C ASP A 50 2.91 -2.97 0.98
N MET A 51 3.82 -3.56 1.75
CA MET A 51 3.57 -4.37 2.94
C MET A 51 3.51 -3.52 4.21
N PHE A 52 2.62 -3.90 5.11
CA PHE A 52 2.47 -3.32 6.44
C PHE A 52 3.27 -4.11 7.47
N TYR A 53 4.02 -3.38 8.31
CA TYR A 53 4.76 -3.91 9.45
C TYR A 53 4.19 -3.26 10.71
N SER A 54 3.51 -4.03 11.56
CA SER A 54 2.89 -3.53 12.78
C SER A 54 3.90 -3.24 13.88
N GLU A 55 4.99 -4.01 13.96
CA GLU A 55 6.10 -3.78 14.89
C GLU A 55 7.18 -2.85 14.31
N HIS A 56 6.76 -1.76 13.66
CA HIS A 56 7.65 -0.75 13.11
C HIS A 56 7.42 0.62 13.75
N TYR A 57 8.47 1.42 13.95
CA TYR A 57 8.33 2.74 14.60
C TYR A 57 7.50 3.73 13.77
N THR A 58 7.31 3.49 12.47
CA THR A 58 6.37 4.25 11.61
C THR A 58 5.04 3.54 11.35
N ALA A 59 4.73 2.46 12.06
CA ALA A 59 3.50 1.69 11.84
C ALA A 59 2.24 2.55 11.94
N ASP A 60 2.15 3.43 12.94
CA ASP A 60 1.01 4.34 13.09
C ASP A 60 0.86 5.29 11.91
N PHE A 61 1.97 5.84 11.41
CA PHE A 61 1.97 6.74 10.26
C PHE A 61 1.55 6.00 8.98
N HIS A 62 2.18 4.87 8.70
CA HIS A 62 1.89 4.06 7.52
C HIS A 62 0.46 3.50 7.55
N GLY A 63 0.02 2.97 8.70
CA GLY A 63 -1.33 2.47 8.91
C GLY A 63 -2.40 3.55 8.75
N SER A 64 -2.16 4.74 9.31
CA SER A 64 -3.08 5.89 9.14
C SER A 64 -3.17 6.32 7.68
N ALA A 65 -2.05 6.40 6.97
CA ALA A 65 -2.03 6.75 5.56
C ALA A 65 -2.83 5.75 4.71
N ARG A 66 -2.68 4.45 4.95
CA ARG A 66 -3.46 3.40 4.28
C ARG A 66 -4.95 3.49 4.57
N ALA A 67 -5.32 3.74 5.82
CA ALA A 67 -6.73 3.89 6.21
C ALA A 67 -7.40 5.05 5.47
N LEU A 68 -6.66 6.14 5.22
CA LEU A 68 -7.13 7.27 4.41
C LEU A 68 -7.10 6.96 2.90
N GLY A 69 -6.10 6.23 2.43
CA GLY A 69 -5.94 5.87 1.01
C GLY A 69 -6.90 4.79 0.51
N GLY A 70 -7.51 4.01 1.41
CA GLY A 70 -8.44 2.94 1.04
C GLY A 70 -7.79 1.78 0.29
N CYS A 71 -6.48 1.59 0.46
CA CYS A 71 -5.71 0.56 -0.22
C CYS A 71 -5.76 -0.79 0.51
N ALA A 72 -5.30 -1.85 -0.17
CA ALA A 72 -5.18 -3.17 0.43
C ALA A 72 -4.17 -3.18 1.59
N VAL A 73 -4.38 -4.09 2.54
CA VAL A 73 -3.48 -4.28 3.69
C VAL A 73 -2.93 -5.70 3.63
N TYR A 74 -1.65 -5.80 3.28
CA TYR A 74 -0.87 -7.04 3.38
C TYR A 74 0.11 -6.90 4.54
N VAL A 75 0.19 -7.90 5.41
CA VAL A 75 0.98 -7.84 6.64
C VAL A 75 2.21 -8.75 6.55
N SER A 76 3.38 -8.20 6.87
CA SER A 76 4.67 -8.90 6.77
C SER A 76 5.41 -8.97 8.11
N ASP A 77 4.67 -8.92 9.21
CA ASP A 77 5.23 -9.10 10.55
C ASP A 77 5.93 -10.45 10.71
N GLN A 78 7.06 -10.42 11.42
CA GLN A 78 7.74 -11.65 11.78
C GLN A 78 6.91 -12.41 12.81
N LYS A 79 6.83 -13.73 12.65
CA LYS A 79 6.23 -14.58 13.68
C LYS A 79 7.14 -14.58 14.90
N PRO A 80 6.59 -14.50 16.12
CA PRO A 80 7.39 -14.69 17.32
C PRO A 80 8.04 -16.07 17.28
N CYS A 81 9.36 -16.10 17.48
CA CYS A 81 10.12 -17.33 17.62
C CYS A 81 9.65 -18.04 18.91
N ILE A 82 8.91 -19.14 18.78
CA ILE A 82 8.59 -19.98 19.94
C ILE A 82 9.87 -20.78 20.25
N ALA A 83 10.57 -20.41 21.32
CA ALA A 83 11.74 -21.12 21.84
C ALA A 83 11.33 -22.41 22.56
#